data_AF-A0A1A3HF67-F1
#
_entry.id   AF-A0A1A3HF67-F1
#
_cell.length_a   1.000
_cell.length_b   1.000
_cell.length_c   1.000
_cell.angle_alpha   90.00
_cell.angle_beta   90.00
_cell.angle_gamma   90.00
#
_symmetry.space_group_name_H-M   'P 1'
#
loop_
_entity.id
_entity.type
_entity.pdbx_description
1 polymer ?
#
loop_
_entity_poly.entity_id
_entity_poly.type
_entity_poly.pdbx_seq_one_letter_code
_entity_poly.pdbx_strand_id
1 'polypeptide(L)'
;MKLLVVHHTPSPHCQEMFEAVLAGATDPEIEGVGVVRRPALTLSAADVLEADGYLLGSPANLGYMSGALKQYFANYTSNRLRAWLAC
;
A
#
# COMPACT_ATOMS: atom_id res chain seq x y z
N MET A 1 10.01 -11.21 -6.34
CA MET A 1 8.63 -10.87 -5.93
C MET A 1 8.48 -9.35 -5.89
N LYS A 2 7.40 -8.78 -6.43
CA LYS A 2 7.12 -7.34 -6.39
C LYS A 2 6.06 -7.04 -5.33
N LEU A 3 6.44 -6.29 -4.29
CA LEU A 3 5.53 -5.83 -3.23
C LEU A 3 5.06 -4.41 -3.56
N LEU A 4 3.75 -4.22 -3.71
CA LEU A 4 3.16 -2.92 -3.96
C LEU A 4 2.62 -2.30 -2.67
N VAL A 5 3.22 -1.19 -2.26
CA VAL A 5 2.75 -0.37 -1.14
C VAL A 5 1.83 0.72 -1.68
N VAL A 6 0.53 0.60 -1.37
CA VAL A 6 -0.48 1.62 -1.70
C VAL A 6 -0.76 2.43 -0.44
N HIS A 7 -0.57 3.74 -0.50
CA HIS A 7 -0.72 4.58 0.69
C HIS A 7 -1.58 5.82 0.44
N HIS A 8 -2.33 6.22 1.46
CA HIS A 8 -2.88 7.55 1.60
C HIS A 8 -2.31 8.17 2.87
N THR A 9 -1.45 9.17 2.73
CA THR A 9 -0.69 9.78 3.83
C THR A 9 -1.00 11.28 3.95
N PRO A 10 -2.20 11.66 4.42
CA PRO A 10 -2.61 13.07 4.47
C PRO A 10 -2.09 13.83 5.71
N SER A 11 -1.37 13.17 6.62
CA SER A 11 -0.93 13.76 7.89
C SER A 11 0.49 13.32 8.28
N PRO A 12 1.18 14.06 9.17
CA PRO A 12 2.49 13.68 9.68
C PRO A 12 2.54 12.29 10.33
N HIS A 13 1.52 11.92 11.11
CA HIS A 13 1.48 10.58 11.74
C HIS A 13 1.35 9.45 10.71
N CYS A 14 0.56 9.66 9.66
CA CYS A 14 0.50 8.70 8.57
C CYS A 14 1.83 8.61 7.82
N GLN A 15 2.55 9.73 7.70
CA GLN A 15 3.88 9.76 7.10
C GLN A 15 4.90 8.98 7.95
N GLU A 16 4.92 9.18 9.27
CA GLU A 16 5.78 8.44 10.20
C GLU A 16 5.56 6.92 10.09
N MET A 17 4.30 6.49 10.09
CA MET A 17 3.99 5.07 9.91
C MET A 17 4.39 4.57 8.52
N PHE A 18 4.13 5.34 7.47
CA PHE A 18 4.53 4.96 6.12
C PHE A 18 6.05 4.76 6.02
N GLU A 19 6.84 5.64 6.64
CA GLU A 19 8.29 5.51 6.67
C GLU A 19 8.75 4.29 7.46
N ALA A 20 8.15 4.01 8.62
CA ALA A 20 8.44 2.80 9.40
C ALA A 20 8.14 1.51 8.63
N VAL A 21 6.99 1.49 7.94
CA VAL A 21 6.59 0.38 7.06
C VAL A 21 7.57 0.20 5.91
N LEU A 22 8.01 1.30 5.27
CA LEU A 22 8.98 1.23 4.19
C LEU A 22 10.32 0.71 4.67
N ALA A 23 10.80 1.20 5.81
CA ALA A 23 12.05 0.74 6.40
C ALA A 23 12.01 -0.78 6.63
N GLY A 24 10.93 -1.30 7.21
CA GLY A 24 10.76 -2.74 7.41
C GLY A 24 10.57 -3.52 6.11
N ALA A 25 9.87 -2.98 5.11
CA ALA A 25 9.64 -3.66 3.83
C ALA A 25 10.91 -3.70 2.95
N THR A 26 11.85 -2.78 3.14
CA THR A 26 13.13 -2.71 2.43
C THR A 26 14.31 -3.08 3.33
N ASP A 27 14.06 -3.82 4.41
CA ASP A 27 15.11 -4.27 5.31
C ASP A 27 16.14 -5.12 4.54
N PRO A 28 17.47 -4.91 4.71
CA PRO A 28 18.51 -5.67 4.03
C PRO A 28 18.43 -7.18 4.24
N GLU A 29 17.85 -7.66 5.34
CA GLU A 29 17.65 -9.09 5.59
C GLU A 29 16.52 -9.70 4.74
N ILE A 30 15.68 -8.85 4.10
CA ILE A 30 14.61 -9.28 3.20
C ILE A 30 15.14 -9.38 1.77
N GLU A 31 15.45 -10.60 1.33
CA GLU A 31 15.93 -10.87 -0.02
C GLU A 31 14.79 -11.22 -1.01
N GLY A 32 15.02 -10.95 -2.29
CA GLY A 32 14.10 -11.35 -3.38
C GLY A 32 12.80 -10.55 -3.49
N VAL A 33 12.64 -9.49 -2.69
CA VAL A 33 11.46 -8.59 -2.69
C VAL A 33 11.83 -7.21 -3.22
N GLY A 34 11.21 -6.81 -4.34
CA GLY A 34 11.29 -5.44 -4.87
C GLY A 34 10.08 -4.63 -4.41
N VAL A 35 10.30 -3.55 -3.66
CA VAL A 35 9.23 -2.70 -3.13
C VAL A 35 8.92 -1.54 -4.08
N VAL A 36 7.67 -1.43 -4.51
CA VAL A 36 7.15 -0.33 -5.33
C VAL A 36 6.10 0.43 -4.51
N ARG A 37 6.13 1.76 -4.57
CA ARG A 37 5.27 2.64 -3.76
C ARG A 37 4.38 3.46 -4.67
N ARG A 38 3.09 3.54 -4.35
CA ARG A 38 2.11 4.33 -5.10
C ARG A 38 1.14 5.03 -4.15
N PRO A 39 0.94 6.35 -4.30
CA PRO A 39 -0.21 7.02 -3.70
C PRO A 39 -1.51 6.41 -4.22
N ALA A 40 -2.50 6.23 -3.35
CA ALA A 40 -3.77 5.59 -3.70
C ALA A 40 -4.51 6.28 -4.86
N LEU A 41 -4.36 7.61 -5.00
CA LEU A 41 -5.04 8.41 -6.03
C LEU A 41 -4.36 8.36 -7.42
N THR A 42 -3.09 7.93 -7.49
CA THR A 42 -2.32 7.88 -8.75
C THR A 42 -1.97 6.46 -9.15
N LEU A 43 -2.52 5.47 -8.45
CA LEU A 43 -2.30 4.05 -8.70
C LEU A 43 -2.96 3.64 -10.03
N SER A 44 -2.22 2.91 -10.87
CA SER A 44 -2.72 2.38 -12.13
C SER A 44 -3.08 0.89 -12.06
N ALA A 45 -3.89 0.41 -13.02
CA ALA A 45 -4.18 -1.02 -13.16
C ALA A 45 -2.91 -1.87 -13.36
N ALA A 46 -1.93 -1.33 -14.10
CA ALA A 46 -0.68 -2.02 -14.38
C ALA A 46 0.13 -2.27 -13.10
N ASP A 47 0.23 -1.26 -12.21
CA ASP A 47 0.90 -1.42 -10.92
C ASP A 47 0.28 -2.57 -10.11
N VAL A 48 -1.06 -2.70 -10.15
CA VAL A 48 -1.79 -3.74 -9.43
C VAL A 48 -1.55 -5.12 -10.04
N LEU A 49 -1.61 -5.25 -11.37
CA LEU A 49 -1.48 -6.53 -12.06
C LEU A 49 -0.04 -7.08 -12.04
N GLU A 50 0.96 -6.21 -11.95
CA GLU A 50 2.37 -6.60 -11.82
C GLU A 50 2.78 -6.99 -10.40
N ALA A 51 1.97 -6.65 -9.39
CA ALA A 51 2.29 -6.91 -8.00
C ALA A 51 2.00 -8.37 -7.61
N ASP A 52 2.92 -8.96 -6.85
CA ASP A 52 2.76 -10.30 -6.26
C ASP A 52 2.15 -10.24 -4.86
N GLY A 53 2.24 -9.08 -4.20
CA GLY A 53 1.69 -8.83 -2.87
C GLY A 53 1.40 -7.35 -2.65
N TYR A 54 0.53 -7.05 -1.68
CA TYR A 54 0.09 -5.69 -1.41
C TYR A 54 0.26 -5.33 0.07
N LEU A 55 0.73 -4.11 0.32
CA LEU A 55 0.72 -3.47 1.63
C LEU A 55 -0.09 -2.19 1.52
N LEU A 56 -1.11 -2.05 2.36
CA LEU A 56 -2.08 -0.97 2.27
C LEU A 56 -1.95 -0.07 3.50
N GLY A 57 -1.63 1.20 3.26
CA GLY A 57 -1.56 2.24 4.29
C GLY A 57 -2.72 3.23 4.13
N SER A 58 -3.55 3.37 5.15
CA SER A 58 -4.61 4.38 5.16
C SER A 58 -4.85 4.90 6.56
N PRO A 59 -5.12 6.20 6.74
CA PRO A 59 -5.63 6.67 8.01
C PRO A 59 -6.95 5.99 8.33
N ALA A 60 -7.23 5.88 9.63
CA ALA A 60 -8.57 5.66 10.14
C ALA A 60 -9.42 6.91 9.88
N ASN A 61 -10.25 6.86 8.85
CA ASN A 61 -11.19 7.92 8.50
C ASN A 61 -12.59 7.51 8.94
N LEU A 62 -13.14 8.16 9.96
CA LEU A 62 -14.45 7.84 10.55
C LEU A 62 -14.59 6.35 10.94
N GLY A 63 -13.52 5.75 11.46
CA GLY A 63 -13.50 4.34 11.87
C GLY A 63 -13.34 3.33 10.73
N TYR A 64 -13.00 3.77 9.52
CA TYR A 64 -12.78 2.90 8.36
C TYR A 64 -11.57 3.35 7.54
N MET A 65 -11.28 2.66 6.43
CA MET A 65 -10.28 3.11 5.47
C MET A 65 -10.72 4.42 4.78
N SER A 66 -9.75 5.23 4.39
CA SER A 66 -9.98 6.49 3.69
C SER A 66 -10.66 6.30 2.34
N GLY A 67 -11.41 7.33 1.90
CA GLY A 67 -12.03 7.34 0.58
C GLY A 67 -11.02 7.16 -0.56
N ALA A 68 -9.81 7.73 -0.41
CA ALA A 68 -8.73 7.58 -1.38
C ALA A 68 -8.29 6.12 -1.55
N LEU A 69 -8.13 5.37 -0.45
CA LEU A 69 -7.78 3.95 -0.54
C LEU A 69 -8.97 3.10 -1.00
N LYS A 70 -10.20 3.44 -0.60
CA LYS A 70 -11.42 2.77 -1.09
C LYS A 70 -11.57 2.93 -2.61
N GLN A 71 -11.19 4.07 -3.17
CA GLN A 71 -11.22 4.28 -4.63
C GLN A 71 -10.32 3.28 -5.38
N TYR A 72 -9.16 2.92 -4.82
CA TYR A 72 -8.35 1.82 -5.36
C TYR A 72 -9.16 0.51 -5.39
N PHE A 73 -9.73 0.10 -4.25
CA PHE A 73 -10.48 -1.16 -4.14
C PHE A 73 -11.72 -1.21 -5.03
N ALA A 74 -12.35 -0.06 -5.30
CA ALA A 74 -13.47 0.02 -6.22
C ALA A 74 -13.04 -0.19 -7.68
N ASN A 75 -11.87 0.32 -8.06
CA ASN A 75 -11.42 0.34 -9.46
C ASN A 75 -10.60 -0.90 -9.86
N TYR A 76 -9.89 -1.51 -8.91
CA TYR A 76 -8.89 -2.55 -9.19
C TYR A 76 -9.02 -3.72 -8.21
N THR A 77 -9.95 -4.64 -8.45
CA THR A 77 -10.06 -5.90 -7.70
C THR A 77 -9.21 -6.98 -8.38
N SER A 78 -8.19 -7.50 -7.69
CA SER A 78 -7.38 -8.64 -8.14
C SER A 78 -7.74 -9.89 -7.36
N ASN A 79 -7.98 -11.01 -8.05
CA ASN A 79 -8.30 -12.31 -7.42
C ASN A 79 -7.06 -12.97 -6.75
N ARG A 80 -5.91 -12.28 -6.70
CA ARG A 80 -4.65 -12.74 -6.09
C ARG A 80 -4.31 -12.05 -4.75
N LEU A 81 -5.25 -11.32 -4.16
CA LEU A 81 -5.02 -10.49 -2.97
C LEU A 81 -4.42 -11.28 -1.78
N ARG A 82 -3.10 -11.17 -1.59
CA ARG A 82 -2.42 -11.33 -0.31
C ARG A 82 -2.06 -9.93 0.18
N ALA A 83 -2.99 -9.31 0.90
CA ALA A 83 -2.88 -7.94 1.34
C ALA A 83 -2.74 -7.86 2.87
N TRP A 84 -1.82 -7.01 3.32
CA TRP A 84 -1.67 -6.64 4.73
C TRP A 84 -2.01 -5.16 4.91
N LEU A 85 -2.75 -4.84 5.96
CA LEU A 85 -3.16 -3.47 6.30
C LEU A 85 -2.27 -2.93 7.42
N ALA A 86 -1.64 -1.79 7.20
CA ALA A 86 -0.99 -0.99 8.23
C ALA A 86 -1.85 0.26 8.47
N CYS A 87 -2.33 0.44 9.70
CA CYS A 87 -3.26 1.49 10.13
C CYS A 87 -2.56 2.60 10.91
#